data_AF-A0A2V5SF24-F1
#
_entry.id   AF-A0A2V5SF24-F1
#
_cell.length_a   1.000
_cell.length_b   1.000
_cell.length_c   1.000
_cell.angle_alpha   90.00
_cell.angle_beta   90.00
_cell.angle_gamma   90.00
#
_symmetry.space_group_name_H-M   'P 1'
#
loop_
_entity.id
_entity.type
_entity.pdbx_description
1 polymer ?
#
loop_
_entity_poly.entity_id
_entity_poly.type
_entity_poly.pdbx_seq_one_letter_code
_entity_poly.pdbx_strand_id
1 'polypeptide(L)' 'MALWPLIAIALNRKDVVHAIELVRGLLNENQHPMPEKLCVATSEAIEEWQNGAKKAASSKLEAAVQLATELHYL' A
#
# COMPACT_ATOMS: atom_id res chain seq x y z
N MET A 1 1.54 -8.24 12.95
CA MET A 1 1.46 -9.14 11.76
C MET A 1 1.90 -8.32 10.55
N ALA A 2 2.77 -8.83 9.69
CA ALA A 2 3.24 -8.07 8.53
C ALA A 2 2.09 -7.94 7.51
N LEU A 3 1.54 -6.73 7.35
CA LEU A 3 0.47 -6.43 6.41
C LEU A 3 0.99 -6.32 4.96
N TRP A 4 2.29 -6.04 4.78
CA TRP A 4 2.96 -5.90 3.47
C TRP A 4 2.83 -7.13 2.54
N PRO A 5 3.09 -8.36 3.01
CA PRO A 5 2.82 -9.58 2.22
C PRO A 5 1.36 -9.71 1.79
N LEU A 6 0.41 -9.33 2.64
CA LEU A 6 -1.01 -9.43 2.32
C LEU A 6 -1.41 -8.42 1.24
N ILE A 7 -0.85 -7.22 1.27
CA ILE A 7 -1.03 -6.19 0.24
C ILE A 7 -0.49 -6.69 -1.10
N ALA A 8 0.72 -7.27 -1.11
CA ALA A 8 1.33 -7.84 -2.32
C ALA A 8 0.47 -8.98 -2.91
N ILE A 9 -0.08 -9.86 -2.07
CA ILE A 9 -0.97 -10.94 -2.50
C ILE A 9 -2.29 -10.38 -3.06
N ALA A 10 -2.88 -9.39 -2.41
CA ALA A 10 -4.12 -8.75 -2.88
C ALA A 10 -3.93 -8.06 -4.24
N LEU A 11 -2.81 -7.37 -4.44
CA LEU A 11 -2.42 -6.79 -5.73
C LEU A 11 -2.23 -7.86 -6.80
N ASN A 12 -1.53 -8.95 -6.49
CA ASN A 12 -1.33 -10.05 -7.45
C ASN A 12 -2.67 -10.70 -7.85
N ARG A 13 -3.67 -10.69 -6.97
CA ARG A 13 -5.04 -11.14 -7.25
C ARG A 13 -5.88 -10.11 -8.00
N LYS A 14 -5.33 -8.93 -8.32
CA LYS A 14 -6.04 -7.76 -8.88
C LYS A 14 -7.17 -7.25 -7.97
N ASP A 15 -7.13 -7.60 -6.69
CA ASP A 15 -8.09 -7.14 -5.69
C ASP A 15 -7.58 -5.84 -5.05
N VAL A 16 -7.70 -4.76 -5.83
CA VAL A 16 -7.24 -3.42 -5.44
C VAL A 16 -8.03 -2.88 -4.25
N VAL A 17 -9.29 -3.29 -4.11
CA VAL A 17 -10.15 -2.87 -2.99
C VAL A 17 -9.58 -3.41 -1.68
N HIS A 18 -9.34 -4.73 -1.60
CA HIS A 18 -8.71 -5.34 -0.42
C HIS A 18 -7.31 -4.76 -0.16
N ALA A 19 -6.52 -4.52 -1.21
CA ALA A 19 -5.19 -3.95 -1.06
C ALA A 19 -5.24 -2.56 -0.41
N ILE A 20 -6.19 -1.70 -0.81
CA ILE A 20 -6.41 -0.38 -0.23
C ILE A 20 -6.90 -0.47 1.22
N GLU A 21 -7.79 -1.40 1.55
CA GLU A 21 -8.25 -1.60 2.93
C GLU A 21 -7.10 -2.05 3.84
N LEU A 22 -6.24 -2.95 3.37
CA LEU A 22 -5.05 -3.38 4.08
C LEU A 22 -4.06 -2.23 4.29
N VAL A 23 -3.83 -1.39 3.27
CA VAL A 23 -2.97 -0.20 3.38
C VAL A 23 -3.55 0.83 4.36
N ARG A 24 -4.87 1.04 4.33
CA ARG A 24 -5.55 1.91 5.32
C ARG A 24 -5.42 1.38 6.74
N GLY A 25 -5.56 0.07 6.94
CA GLY A 25 -5.29 -0.58 8.22
C GLY A 25 -3.84 -0.38 8.66
N LEU A 26 -2.90 -0.44 7.71
CA LEU A 26 -1.47 -0.23 7.96
C LEU A 26 -1.17 1.20 8.46
N LEU A 27 -1.81 2.22 7.87
CA LEU A 27 -1.68 3.63 8.29
C LEU A 27 -2.41 3.94 9.60
N ASN A 28 -3.55 3.30 9.86
CA ASN A 28 -4.32 3.52 11.09
C ASN A 28 -3.74 2.77 12.30
N GLU A 29 -3.20 1.56 12.12
CA GLU A 29 -2.73 0.71 13.23
C GLU A 29 -1.23 0.82 13.51
N ASN A 30 -0.39 1.26 12.56
CA ASN A 30 1.05 1.41 12.82
C ASN A 30 1.41 2.80 13.35
N GLN A 31 1.42 2.91 14.68
CA GLN A 31 2.23 3.87 15.43
C GLN A 31 3.75 3.59 15.37
N HIS A 32 4.19 2.62 14.55
CA HIS A 32 5.61 2.41 14.27
C HIS A 32 6.08 3.37 13.17
N PRO A 33 7.27 3.99 13.31
CA PRO A 33 7.81 4.89 12.30
C PRO A 33 8.17 4.11 11.05
N MET A 34 7.18 3.94 10.16
CA MET A 34 7.47 3.59 8.78
C MET A 34 8.32 4.70 8.17
N PRO A 35 9.23 4.35 7.25
CA PRO A 35 9.95 5.34 6.49
C PRO A 35 8.96 6.29 5.81
N GLU A 36 9.21 7.58 5.93
CA GLU A 36 8.33 8.64 5.42
C GLU A 36 7.99 8.43 3.94
N LYS A 37 8.96 7.96 3.15
CA LYS A 37 8.79 7.58 1.74
C LYS A 37 7.67 6.57 1.52
N LEU A 38 7.58 5.58 2.40
CA LEU A 38 6.62 4.50 2.31
C LEU A 38 5.21 5.00 2.67
N CYS A 39 5.14 5.82 3.73
CA CYS A 39 3.92 6.46 4.19
C CYS A 39 3.31 7.38 3.10
N VAL A 40 4.17 8.19 2.47
CA VAL A 40 3.79 9.05 1.33
C VAL A 40 3.29 8.21 0.16
N ALA A 41 4.03 7.18 -0.26
CA ALA A 41 3.64 6.32 -1.37
C ALA A 41 2.28 5.62 -1.14
N THR A 42 2.02 5.13 0.08
CA THR A 42 0.72 4.54 0.44
C THR A 42 -0.40 5.56 0.52
N SER A 43 -0.12 6.77 0.99
CA SER A 43 -1.11 7.84 1.10
C SER A 43 -1.53 8.34 -0.27
N GLU A 44 -0.58 8.54 -1.19
CA GLU A 44 -0.86 8.86 -2.59
C GLU A 44 -1.71 7.78 -3.26
N ALA A 45 -1.42 6.49 -3.02
CA ALA A 45 -2.20 5.41 -3.59
C ALA A 45 -3.66 5.40 -3.08
N ILE A 46 -3.88 5.73 -1.81
CA ILE A 46 -5.22 5.89 -1.22
C ILE A 46 -5.94 7.12 -1.79
N GLU A 47 -5.23 8.23 -2.00
CA GLU A 47 -5.79 9.47 -2.55
C GLU A 47 -6.26 9.25 -3.99
N GLU A 48 -5.41 8.65 -4.84
CA GLU A 48 -5.76 8.27 -6.21
C GLU A 48 -6.96 7.32 -6.26
N TRP A 49 -7.06 6.40 -5.30
CA TRP A 49 -8.23 5.52 -5.17
C TRP A 49 -9.50 6.29 -4.83
N GLN A 50 -9.43 7.25 -3.90
CA GLN A 50 -10.56 8.10 -3.52
C GLN A 50 -11.00 9.01 -4.67
N ASN A 51 -10.05 9.49 -5.49
CA ASN A 51 -10.31 10.25 -6.71
C ASN A 51 -10.93 9.40 -7.85
N GLY A 52 -11.13 8.10 -7.63
CA GLY A 52 -11.69 7.18 -8.62
C GLY A 52 -10.69 6.70 -9.67
N ALA A 53 -9.41 7.10 -9.55
CA ALA A 53 -8.34 6.71 -10.46
C ALA A 53 -7.78 5.32 -10.10
N LYS A 54 -8.61 4.28 -10.19
CA LYS A 54 -8.26 2.90 -9.79
C LYS A 54 -6.96 2.38 -10.41
N LYS A 55 -6.69 2.75 -11.67
CA LYS A 55 -5.50 2.32 -12.40
C LYS A 55 -4.23 3.01 -11.90
N ALA A 56 -4.32 4.30 -11.56
CA ALA A 56 -3.23 5.06 -10.96
C ALA A 56 -2.97 4.60 -9.53
N ALA A 57 -4.03 4.40 -8.74
CA ALA A 57 -3.95 3.83 -7.40
C ALA A 57 -3.22 2.48 -7.38
N SER A 58 -3.58 1.56 -8.28
CA SER A 58 -2.93 0.25 -8.39
C SER A 58 -1.43 0.38 -8.68
N SER A 59 -1.06 1.22 -9.66
CA SER A 59 0.33 1.46 -10.03
C SER A 59 1.15 2.06 -8.88
N LYS A 60 0.57 3.01 -8.14
CA LYS A 60 1.17 3.61 -6.94
C LYS A 60 1.33 2.60 -5.80
N LEU A 61 0.37 1.69 -5.64
CA LEU A 61 0.41 0.63 -4.63
C LEU A 61 1.47 -0.44 -4.97
N GLU A 62 1.62 -0.79 -6.25
CA GLU A 62 2.72 -1.65 -6.72
C GLU A 62 4.08 -1.04 -6.44
N ALA A 63 4.25 0.27 -6.71
CA ALA A 63 5.47 1.00 -6.36
C ALA A 63 5.74 1.00 -4.85
N ALA A 64 4.69 1.13 -4.02
CA ALA A 64 4.81 1.07 -2.56
C ALA A 64 5.25 -0.33 -2.06
N VAL A 65 4.75 -1.41 -2.68
CA VAL A 65 5.18 -2.80 -2.38
C VAL A 65 6.63 -3.04 -2.81
N GLN A 66 7.04 -2.49 -3.96
CA GLN A 66 8.42 -2.57 -4.41
C GLN A 66 9.37 -1.86 -3.43
N LEU A 67 9.01 -0.65 -2.99
CA LEU A 67 9.70 0.09 -1.92
C LEU A 67 9.77 -0.69 -0.60
N ALA A 68 8.68 -1.37 -0.21
CA ALA A 68 8.67 -2.19 1.00
C ALA A 68 9.64 -3.38 0.88
N THR A 69 9.78 -3.95 -0.31
CA THR A 69 10.75 -5.03 -0.59
C THR A 69 12.19 -4.50 -0.50
N GLU A 70 12.47 -3.33 -1.10
CA GLU A 70 13.79 -2.68 -1.03
C GLU A 70 14.21 -2.30 0.39
N LEU A 71 13.24 -2.00 1.25
CA LEU A 71 13.47 -1.66 2.65
C LEU A 71 13.43 -2.88 3.59
N HIS A 72 13.39 -4.10 3.05
CA HIS A 72 13.33 -5.37 3.79
C HIS A 72 12.13 -5.48 4.75
N TYR A 73 11.01 -4.85 4.41
CA TYR A 73 9.71 -5.02 5.10
C TYR A 73 8.91 -6.22 4.56
N LEU A 74 9.41 -6.85 3.50
CA LEU A 74 8.89 -8.00 2.78
C LEU A 74 10.04 -9.00 2.57
#